data_AF-A0A2Z4K0T0-F1
#
_entry.id   AF-A0A2Z4K0T0-F1
#
_cell.length_a   1.000
_cell.length_b   1.000
_cell.length_c   1.000
_cell.angle_alpha   90.00
_cell.angle_beta   90.00
_cell.angle_gamma   90.00
#
_symmetry.space_group_name_H-M   'P 1'
#
loop_
_entity.id
_entity.type
_entity.pdbx_description
1 polymer ?
#
loop_
_entity_poly.entity_id
_entity_poly.type
_entity_poly.pdbx_seq_one_letter_code
_entity_poly.pdbx_strand_id
1 'polypeptide(L)'
;MPYNPKAIDEHQRSYQYKVIWFGTACSIVNFANAFIGSDSFVFAWALGGAVGGLIAGLWAHRVDDYFQAMVTIGYRWALASLAVYLFAAFMLDILDVSYSAGFALSNPEGEPTRDTFSLFFTDARTLASFTALAFHAGYAFAWVSDAIEARRA
;
A
#
# COMPACT_ATOMS: atom_id res chain seq x y z
N MET A 1 -13.75 -27.83 -20.52
CA MET A 1 -14.03 -26.44 -20.91
C MET A 1 -13.71 -26.25 -22.39
N PRO A 2 -14.45 -25.45 -23.16
CA PRO A 2 -14.12 -25.16 -24.55
C PRO A 2 -12.73 -24.54 -24.65
N TYR A 3 -11.92 -24.97 -25.61
CA TYR A 3 -10.58 -24.43 -25.84
C TYR A 3 -10.66 -22.92 -26.12
N ASN A 4 -10.04 -22.11 -25.25
CA ASN A 4 -9.94 -20.68 -25.43
C ASN A 4 -8.55 -20.33 -26.02
N PRO A 5 -8.46 -19.94 -27.30
CA PRO A 5 -7.18 -19.62 -27.94
C PRO A 5 -6.52 -18.34 -27.39
N LYS A 6 -7.21 -17.58 -26.53
CA LYS A 6 -6.67 -16.41 -25.81
C LYS A 6 -6.35 -16.71 -24.34
N ALA A 7 -6.38 -17.98 -23.93
CA ALA A 7 -5.97 -18.35 -22.58
C ALA A 7 -4.50 -17.98 -22.36
N ILE A 8 -4.21 -17.44 -21.18
CA ILE A 8 -2.85 -17.10 -20.78
C ILE A 8 -2.01 -18.38 -20.72
N ASP A 9 -0.83 -18.34 -21.32
CA ASP A 9 0.11 -19.46 -21.30
C ASP A 9 0.82 -19.57 -19.93
N GLU A 10 1.31 -20.76 -19.59
CA GLU A 10 1.99 -21.03 -18.31
C GLU A 10 3.16 -20.07 -18.09
N HIS A 11 3.91 -19.77 -19.16
CA HIS A 11 5.00 -18.81 -19.09
C HIS A 11 4.53 -17.41 -18.68
N GLN A 12 3.43 -16.93 -19.28
CA GLN A 12 2.85 -15.61 -18.99
C GLN A 12 2.30 -15.55 -17.57
N ARG A 13 1.69 -16.64 -17.10
CA ARG A 13 1.25 -16.79 -15.71
C ARG A 13 2.42 -16.66 -14.75
N SER A 14 3.49 -17.46 -14.93
CA SER A 14 4.69 -17.43 -14.09
C SER A 14 5.34 -16.03 -14.04
N TYR A 15 5.25 -15.27 -15.12
CA TYR A 15 5.78 -13.91 -15.19
C TYR A 15 5.01 -12.95 -14.28
N GLN A 16 3.69 -13.08 -14.19
CA GLN A 16 2.87 -12.23 -13.30
C GLN A 16 3.24 -12.42 -11.83
N TYR A 17 3.46 -13.66 -11.39
CA TYR A 17 3.98 -13.95 -10.05
C TYR A 17 5.34 -13.27 -9.79
N LYS A 18 6.25 -13.33 -10.77
CA LYS A 18 7.57 -12.68 -10.65
C LYS A 18 7.46 -11.16 -10.55
N VAL A 19 6.54 -10.55 -11.30
CA VAL A 19 6.30 -9.10 -11.26
C VAL A 19 5.80 -8.66 -9.89
N ILE A 20 4.86 -9.39 -9.28
CA ILE A 20 4.40 -9.07 -7.92
C ILE A 20 5.55 -9.19 -6.91
N TRP A 21 6.33 -10.28 -6.97
CA TRP A 21 7.46 -10.47 -6.05
C TRP A 21 8.58 -9.44 -6.25
N PHE A 22 8.83 -9.02 -7.49
CA PHE A 22 9.71 -7.89 -7.78
C PHE A 22 9.16 -6.60 -7.15
N GLY A 23 7.87 -6.34 -7.31
CA GLY A 23 7.16 -5.26 -6.65
C GLY A 23 7.28 -5.30 -5.12
N THR A 24 7.23 -6.49 -4.52
CA THR A 24 7.42 -6.69 -3.08
C THR A 24 8.80 -6.23 -2.64
N ALA A 25 9.86 -6.70 -3.30
CA ALA A 25 11.24 -6.30 -2.99
C ALA A 25 11.42 -4.77 -3.14
N CYS A 26 10.89 -4.21 -4.21
CA CYS A 26 10.87 -2.78 -4.46
C CYS A 26 10.10 -1.98 -3.40
N SER A 27 8.97 -2.51 -2.89
CA SER A 27 8.17 -1.86 -1.85
C SER A 27 8.91 -1.79 -0.52
N ILE A 28 9.69 -2.83 -0.17
CA ILE A 28 10.52 -2.86 1.04
C ILE A 28 11.64 -1.82 0.93
N VAL A 29 12.34 -1.76 -0.22
CA VAL A 29 13.40 -0.77 -0.46
C VAL A 29 12.85 0.66 -0.39
N ASN A 30 11.69 0.90 -1.00
CA ASN A 30 11.08 2.22 -0.99
C ASN A 30 10.57 2.61 0.42
N PHE A 31 10.06 1.66 1.20
CA PHE A 31 9.69 1.91 2.59
C PHE A 31 10.92 2.21 3.48
N ALA A 32 12.03 1.49 3.28
CA ALA A 32 13.29 1.79 3.97
C ALA A 32 13.79 3.22 3.67
N ASN A 33 13.56 3.71 2.44
CA ASN A 33 13.93 5.08 2.07
C ASN A 33 13.17 6.14 2.88
N ALA A 34 11.95 5.86 3.33
CA ALA A 34 11.18 6.80 4.15
C ALA A 34 11.90 7.15 5.47
N PHE A 35 12.79 6.28 5.95
CA PHE A 35 13.61 6.52 7.15
C PHE A 35 14.98 7.13 6.85
N ILE A 36 15.51 6.89 5.65
CA ILE A 36 16.83 7.39 5.24
C ILE A 36 16.73 8.80 4.66
N GLY A 37 15.62 9.13 4.00
CA GLY A 37 15.40 10.43 3.36
C GLY A 37 16.33 10.68 2.17
N SER A 38 16.70 9.63 1.41
CA SER A 38 17.63 9.76 0.29
C SER A 38 16.91 9.95 -1.04
N ASP A 39 17.31 10.98 -1.79
CA ASP A 39 16.83 11.25 -3.15
C ASP A 39 17.76 10.65 -4.21
N SER A 40 17.95 9.34 -4.14
CA SER A 40 18.69 8.57 -5.16
C SER A 40 17.77 8.03 -6.24
N PHE A 41 18.28 7.95 -7.47
CA PHE A 41 17.64 7.28 -8.60
C PHE A 41 17.19 5.86 -8.26
N VAL A 42 17.93 5.14 -7.41
CA VAL A 42 17.57 3.78 -6.96
C VAL A 42 16.20 3.74 -6.29
N PHE A 43 15.86 4.76 -5.49
CA PHE A 43 14.57 4.81 -4.79
C PHE A 43 13.42 5.22 -5.72
N ALA A 44 13.68 6.01 -6.75
CA ALA A 44 12.71 6.27 -7.81
C ALA A 44 12.35 4.98 -8.57
N TRP A 45 13.35 4.15 -8.89
CA TRP A 45 13.13 2.84 -9.51
C TRP A 45 12.41 1.87 -8.58
N ALA A 46 12.75 1.86 -7.29
CA ALA A 46 12.06 1.04 -6.30
C ALA A 46 10.58 1.45 -6.19
N LEU A 47 10.26 2.74 -6.16
CA LEU A 47 8.87 3.19 -6.21
C LEU A 47 8.17 2.71 -7.49
N GLY A 48 8.80 2.89 -8.65
CA GLY A 48 8.27 2.43 -9.93
C GLY A 48 8.00 0.92 -9.97
N GLY A 49 8.90 0.10 -9.44
CA GLY A 49 8.73 -1.35 -9.34
C GLY A 49 7.60 -1.76 -8.39
N ALA A 50 7.48 -1.10 -7.23
CA ALA A 50 6.40 -1.35 -6.28
C ALA A 50 5.03 -1.00 -6.88
N VAL A 51 4.93 0.15 -7.56
CA VAL A 51 3.72 0.56 -8.28
C VAL A 51 3.43 -0.39 -9.45
N GLY A 52 4.45 -0.84 -10.17
CA GLY A 52 4.32 -1.83 -11.24
C GLY A 52 3.69 -3.14 -10.76
N GLY A 53 4.08 -3.64 -9.57
CA GLY A 53 3.46 -4.81 -8.94
C GLY A 53 1.99 -4.57 -8.59
N LEU A 54 1.66 -3.43 -7.99
CA LEU A 54 0.27 -3.02 -7.71
C LEU A 54 -0.57 -2.97 -8.99
N ILE A 55 -0.04 -2.38 -10.05
CA ILE A 55 -0.70 -2.23 -11.34
C ILE A 55 -0.91 -3.61 -11.97
N ALA A 56 0.08 -4.50 -11.93
CA ALA A 56 -0.06 -5.86 -12.44
C ALA A 56 -1.23 -6.62 -11.78
N GLY A 57 -1.45 -6.41 -10.48
CA GLY A 57 -2.59 -6.98 -9.74
C GLY A 57 -3.97 -6.58 -10.28
N LEU A 58 -4.12 -5.42 -10.93
CA LEU A 58 -5.43 -4.95 -11.40
C LEU A 58 -6.03 -5.87 -12.49
N TRP A 59 -5.18 -6.57 -13.23
CA TRP A 59 -5.59 -7.52 -14.26
C TRP A 59 -5.45 -8.99 -13.83
N ALA A 60 -5.38 -9.25 -12.51
CA ALA A 60 -5.24 -10.60 -11.98
C ALA A 60 -6.34 -11.57 -12.45
N HIS A 61 -7.56 -11.07 -12.69
CA HIS A 61 -8.69 -11.86 -13.22
C HIS A 61 -8.44 -12.51 -14.58
N ARG A 62 -7.42 -12.05 -15.32
CA ARG A 62 -7.04 -12.63 -16.62
C ARG A 62 -6.05 -13.77 -16.51
N VAL A 63 -5.39 -13.91 -15.35
CA VAL A 63 -4.27 -14.84 -15.13
C VAL A 63 -4.81 -16.19 -14.72
N ASP A 64 -5.32 -16.29 -13.50
CA ASP A 64 -5.99 -17.45 -12.96
C ASP A 64 -6.73 -17.06 -11.65
N ASP A 65 -7.67 -17.90 -11.22
CA ASP A 65 -8.51 -17.64 -10.04
C ASP A 65 -7.68 -17.61 -8.73
N TYR A 66 -6.60 -18.38 -8.67
CA TYR A 66 -5.74 -18.50 -7.49
C TYR A 66 -4.93 -17.20 -7.27
N PHE A 67 -4.28 -16.71 -8.32
CA PHE A 67 -3.60 -15.42 -8.38
C PHE A 67 -4.55 -14.27 -8.05
N GLN A 68 -5.75 -14.29 -8.63
CA GLN A 68 -6.78 -13.30 -8.31
C GLN A 68 -7.15 -13.31 -6.82
N ALA A 69 -7.29 -14.49 -6.21
CA ALA A 69 -7.59 -14.59 -4.78
C ALA A 69 -6.49 -13.96 -3.91
N MET A 70 -5.23 -14.28 -4.18
CA MET A 70 -4.08 -13.71 -3.46
C MET A 70 -3.97 -12.19 -3.62
N VAL A 71 -4.11 -11.70 -4.85
CA VAL A 71 -4.09 -10.25 -5.13
C VAL A 71 -5.24 -9.52 -4.44
N THR A 72 -6.42 -10.14 -4.36
CA THR A 72 -7.57 -9.57 -3.64
C THR A 72 -7.29 -9.40 -2.15
N ILE A 73 -6.61 -10.36 -1.51
CA ILE A 73 -6.16 -10.24 -0.12
C ILE A 73 -5.15 -9.08 0.01
N GLY A 74 -4.21 -8.96 -0.93
CA GLY A 74 -3.32 -7.81 -1.01
C GLY A 74 -4.06 -6.47 -1.04
N TYR A 75 -5.04 -6.30 -1.93
CA TYR A 75 -5.83 -5.06 -2.00
C TYR A 75 -6.64 -4.79 -0.73
N ARG A 76 -7.16 -5.84 -0.07
CA ARG A 76 -7.84 -5.69 1.22
C ARG A 76 -6.91 -5.12 2.29
N TRP A 77 -5.66 -5.59 2.34
CA TRP A 77 -4.66 -5.06 3.28
C TRP A 77 -4.32 -3.60 2.97
N ALA A 78 -4.13 -3.26 1.69
CA ALA A 78 -3.86 -1.90 1.25
C ALA A 78 -5.02 -0.93 1.59
N LEU A 79 -6.26 -1.33 1.32
CA LEU A 79 -7.44 -0.55 1.64
C LEU A 79 -7.66 -0.42 3.15
N ALA A 80 -7.42 -1.49 3.91
CA ALA A 80 -7.49 -1.46 5.37
C ALA A 80 -6.45 -0.49 5.96
N SER A 81 -5.19 -0.56 5.50
CA SER A 81 -4.14 0.36 5.95
C SER A 81 -4.47 1.81 5.61
N LEU A 82 -5.00 2.06 4.40
CA LEU A 82 -5.41 3.39 3.98
C LEU A 82 -6.59 3.91 4.81
N ALA A 83 -7.58 3.08 5.09
CA ALA A 83 -8.74 3.45 5.90
C ALA A 83 -8.33 3.80 7.34
N VAL A 84 -7.46 3.01 7.96
CA VAL A 84 -6.92 3.29 9.30
C VAL A 84 -6.16 4.62 9.31
N TYR A 85 -5.33 4.85 8.29
CA TYR A 85 -4.58 6.11 8.15
C TYR A 85 -5.52 7.32 8.03
N LEU A 86 -6.51 7.26 7.12
CA LEU A 86 -7.45 8.36 6.90
C LEU A 86 -8.33 8.62 8.12
N PHE A 87 -8.69 7.57 8.86
CA PHE A 87 -9.43 7.72 10.12
C PHE A 87 -8.59 8.42 11.20
N ALA A 88 -7.32 8.06 11.35
CA ALA A 88 -6.41 8.74 12.27
C ALA A 88 -6.20 10.21 11.87
N ALA A 89 -6.01 10.46 10.57
CA ALA A 89 -5.87 11.81 10.01
C ALA A 89 -7.11 12.67 10.32
N PHE A 90 -8.30 12.12 10.10
CA PHE A 90 -9.58 12.77 10.42
C PHE A 90 -9.71 13.12 11.92
N MET A 91 -9.32 12.20 12.81
CA MET A 91 -9.38 12.44 14.25
C MET A 91 -8.44 13.58 14.69
N LEU A 92 -7.23 13.65 14.12
CA LEU A 92 -6.30 14.74 14.43
C LEU A 92 -6.80 16.08 13.87
N ASP A 93 -7.37 16.09 12.67
CA ASP A 93 -7.94 17.30 12.07
C ASP A 93 -9.09 17.86 12.93
N ILE A 94 -9.98 16.99 13.45
CA ILE A 94 -11.01 17.40 14.41
C ILE A 94 -10.41 18.03 15.66
N LEU A 95 -9.33 17.46 16.20
CA LEU A 95 -8.66 17.98 17.40
C LEU A 95 -8.07 19.36 17.16
N ASP A 96 -7.43 19.57 16.01
CA ASP A 96 -6.82 20.86 15.66
C ASP A 96 -7.89 21.93 15.41
N VAL A 97 -8.98 21.59 14.71
CA VAL A 97 -10.15 22.48 14.52
C VAL A 97 -10.78 22.84 15.86
N SER A 98 -10.98 21.86 16.75
CA SER A 98 -11.58 22.09 18.08
C SER A 98 -10.69 22.97 18.95
N TYR A 99 -9.38 22.75 18.92
CA TYR A 99 -8.40 23.56 19.64
C TYR A 99 -8.38 25.01 19.11
N SER A 100 -8.33 25.18 17.80
CA SER A 100 -8.35 26.50 17.14
C SER A 100 -9.62 27.27 17.49
N ALA A 101 -10.78 26.63 17.43
CA ALA A 101 -12.05 27.24 17.80
C ALA A 101 -12.10 27.67 19.28
N GLY A 102 -11.64 26.81 20.20
CA GLY A 102 -11.55 27.15 21.63
C GLY A 102 -10.56 28.30 21.90
N PHE A 103 -9.42 28.28 21.22
CA PHE A 103 -8.40 29.32 21.33
C PHE A 103 -8.95 30.67 20.88
N ALA A 104 -9.59 30.74 19.72
CA ALA A 104 -10.19 31.98 19.19
C ALA A 104 -11.23 32.60 20.12
N LEU A 105 -11.98 31.78 20.87
CA LEU A 105 -12.92 32.26 21.89
C LEU A 105 -12.23 32.79 23.15
N SER A 106 -11.07 32.24 23.50
CA SER A 106 -10.35 32.57 24.75
C SER A 106 -9.30 33.66 24.60
N ASN A 107 -8.72 33.82 23.41
CA ASN A 107 -7.64 34.77 23.12
C ASN A 107 -7.77 35.30 21.68
N PRO A 108 -8.60 36.34 21.46
CA PRO A 108 -8.93 36.82 20.11
C PRO A 108 -7.76 37.45 19.34
N GLU A 109 -6.69 37.85 20.02
CA GLU A 109 -5.53 38.53 19.43
C GLU A 109 -4.33 37.61 19.18
N GLY A 110 -4.39 36.35 19.64
CA GLY A 110 -3.33 35.36 19.45
C GLY A 110 -3.49 34.56 18.15
N GLU A 111 -2.39 33.97 17.69
CA GLU A 111 -2.44 32.94 16.65
C GLU A 111 -2.39 31.54 17.27
N PRO A 112 -3.23 30.59 16.81
CA PRO A 112 -3.16 29.20 17.26
C PRO A 112 -1.85 28.57 16.78
N THR A 113 -1.01 28.13 17.71
CA THR A 113 0.32 27.56 17.44
C THR A 113 0.33 26.03 17.26
N ARG A 114 -0.84 25.38 17.35
CA ARG A 114 -0.95 23.92 17.31
C ARG A 114 -1.37 23.47 15.92
N ASP A 115 -0.48 22.75 15.25
CA ASP A 115 -0.71 22.03 14.00
C ASP A 115 -0.24 20.59 14.17
N THR A 116 -1.10 19.76 14.76
CA THR A 116 -0.79 18.35 15.05
C THR A 116 -0.86 17.51 13.78
N PHE A 117 -1.74 17.87 12.85
CA PHE A 117 -1.91 17.20 11.57
C PHE A 117 -0.64 17.25 10.71
N SER A 118 -0.02 18.43 10.56
CA SER A 118 1.17 18.56 9.70
C SER A 118 2.40 17.82 10.23
N LEU A 119 2.41 17.48 11.52
CA LEU A 119 3.49 16.76 12.19
C LEU A 119 3.54 15.26 11.83
N PHE A 120 2.42 14.67 11.41
CA PHE A 120 2.31 13.21 11.18
C PHE A 120 1.76 12.83 9.80
N PHE A 121 1.01 13.70 9.12
CA PHE A 121 0.17 13.31 7.96
C PHE A 121 0.45 14.10 6.65
N THR A 122 1.57 14.81 6.55
CA THR A 122 1.86 15.71 5.40
C THR A 122 2.46 15.02 4.17
N ASP A 123 3.15 13.89 4.32
CA ASP A 123 3.85 13.27 3.19
C ASP A 123 3.02 12.20 2.47
N ALA A 124 2.39 12.61 1.36
CA ALA A 124 1.66 11.71 0.46
C ALA A 124 2.54 10.55 -0.07
N ARG A 125 3.86 10.76 -0.20
CA ARG A 125 4.79 9.72 -0.65
C ARG A 125 4.95 8.64 0.40
N THR A 126 5.00 9.00 1.68
CA THR A 126 5.05 8.06 2.79
C THR A 126 3.76 7.23 2.86
N LEU A 127 2.60 7.88 2.72
CA LEU A 127 1.31 7.18 2.66
C LEU A 127 1.25 6.18 1.49
N ALA A 128 1.64 6.61 0.30
CA ALA A 128 1.64 5.75 -0.89
C ALA A 128 2.60 4.56 -0.72
N SER A 129 3.78 4.79 -0.13
CA SER A 129 4.78 3.76 0.12
C SER A 129 4.30 2.75 1.16
N PHE A 130 3.66 3.22 2.23
CA PHE A 130 3.05 2.36 3.26
C PHE A 130 1.90 1.52 2.69
N THR A 131 1.02 2.13 1.90
CA THR A 131 -0.11 1.43 1.27
C THR A 131 0.37 0.39 0.26
N ALA A 132 1.40 0.71 -0.52
CA ALA A 132 2.02 -0.24 -1.44
C ALA A 132 2.69 -1.39 -0.69
N LEU A 133 3.38 -1.13 0.43
CA LEU A 133 3.94 -2.18 1.26
C LEU A 133 2.85 -3.09 1.84
N ALA A 134 1.75 -2.52 2.33
CA ALA A 134 0.61 -3.28 2.87
C ALA A 134 -0.01 -4.21 1.81
N PHE A 135 -0.11 -3.76 0.55
CA PHE A 135 -0.53 -4.63 -0.56
C PHE A 135 0.37 -5.86 -0.70
N HIS A 136 1.67 -5.63 -0.83
CA HIS A 136 2.64 -6.71 -1.05
C HIS A 136 2.76 -7.63 0.18
N ALA A 137 2.62 -7.08 1.39
CA ALA A 137 2.55 -7.84 2.62
C ALA A 137 1.31 -8.74 2.68
N GLY A 138 0.14 -8.23 2.29
CA GLY A 138 -1.10 -9.02 2.23
C GLY A 138 -1.03 -10.14 1.19
N TYR A 139 -0.44 -9.86 0.02
CA TYR A 139 -0.17 -10.87 -0.99
C TYR A 139 0.80 -11.96 -0.47
N ALA A 140 1.91 -11.56 0.15
CA ALA A 140 2.89 -12.49 0.71
C ALA A 140 2.28 -13.32 1.85
N PHE A 141 1.43 -12.73 2.68
CA PHE A 141 0.70 -13.42 3.73
C PHE A 141 -0.20 -14.52 3.15
N ALA A 142 -1.00 -14.21 2.12
CA ALA A 142 -1.84 -15.19 1.44
C ALA A 142 -1.02 -16.35 0.85
N TRP A 143 0.10 -16.03 0.21
CA TRP A 143 0.99 -17.05 -0.34
C TRP A 143 1.58 -17.97 0.74
N VAL A 144 2.00 -17.40 1.88
CA VAL A 144 2.55 -18.17 3.01
C VAL A 144 1.47 -19.00 3.70
N SER A 145 0.26 -18.46 3.90
CA SER A 145 -0.84 -19.20 4.52
C SER A 145 -1.18 -20.46 3.72
N ASP A 146 -1.28 -20.32 2.39
CA ASP A 146 -1.62 -21.43 1.51
C ASP A 146 -0.49 -22.47 1.49
N ALA A 147 0.77 -22.03 1.50
CA ALA A 147 1.92 -22.92 1.60
C ALA A 147 1.98 -23.71 2.93
N ILE A 148 1.49 -23.13 4.03
CA ILE A 148 1.39 -23.82 5.33
C ILE A 148 0.24 -24.83 5.30
N GLU A 149 -0.92 -24.46 4.76
CA GLU A 149 -2.08 -25.35 4.64
C GLU A 149 -1.77 -26.57 3.77
N ALA A 150 -1.11 -26.37 2.63
CA ALA A 150 -0.70 -27.46 1.74
C ALA A 150 0.27 -28.47 2.39
N ARG A 151 1.03 -28.07 3.43
CA ARG A 151 1.92 -28.97 4.18
C ARG A 151 1.22 -29.76 5.29
N ARG A 152 0.00 -29.33 5.67
CA ARG A 152 -0.81 -29.97 6.72
C ARG A 152 -1.79 -31.00 6.17
N ALA A 153 -2.12 -30.90 4.88
CA ALA A 153 -2.94 -31.86 4.13
C ALA A 153 -2.10 -33.09 3.74
#